data_AF-A0AAV0BE58-F1
#
_entry.id   AF-A0AAV0BE58-F1
#
_cell.length_a   1.000
_cell.length_b   1.000
_cell.length_c   1.000
_cell.angle_alpha   90.00
_cell.angle_beta   90.00
_cell.angle_gamma   90.00
#
_symmetry.space_group_name_H-M   'P 1'
#
loop_
_entity.id
_entity.type
_entity.pdbx_description
1 polymer ?
#
loop_
_entity_poly.entity_id
_entity_poly.type
_entity_poly.pdbx_seq_one_letter_code
_entity_poly.pdbx_strand_id
1 'polypeptide(L)' 'VQQWVTLFEETFDKMTHATNQTSKDKAEANLKTFIKKLQGQQGQIKTWLQSNDIKDKAALMEHQKLIKIV' A
#
# COMPACT_ATOMS: atom_id res chain seq x y z
N VAL A 1 -0.41 6.29 -5.17
CA VAL A 1 0.39 5.34 -4.37
C VAL A 1 0.86 5.98 -3.06
N GLN A 2 1.56 7.11 -3.12
CA GLN A 2 2.16 7.76 -1.94
C GLN A 2 1.20 8.04 -0.77
N GLN A 3 -0.02 8.53 -1.03
CA GLN A 3 -0.99 8.82 0.03
C GLN A 3 -1.40 7.59 0.87
N TRP A 4 -1.45 6.40 0.26
CA TRP A 4 -1.85 5.18 0.96
C TRP A 4 -0.71 4.57 1.76
N VAL A 5 0.54 4.77 1.30
CA VAL A 5 1.75 4.34 2.01
C VAL A 5 1.90 5.14 3.30
N THR A 6 1.81 6.46 3.23
CA THR A 6 1.86 7.33 4.42
C THR A 6 0.78 6.97 5.44
N LEU A 7 -0.45 6.74 4.97
CA LEU A 7 -1.56 6.38 5.86
C LEU A 7 -1.38 5.00 6.51
N PHE A 8 -0.73 4.06 5.80
CA PHE A 8 -0.37 2.75 6.33
C PHE A 8 0.69 2.90 7.43
N GLU A 9 1.76 3.65 7.18
CA GLU A 9 2.82 3.93 8.15
C GLU A 9 2.26 4.63 9.40
N GLU A 10 1.42 5.65 9.24
CA GLU A 10 0.75 6.33 10.35
C GLU A 10 -0.19 5.40 11.15
N THR A 11 -0.90 4.50 10.48
CA THR A 11 -1.80 3.56 11.16
C THR A 11 -1.01 2.48 11.89
N PHE A 12 0.12 2.04 11.31
CA PHE A 12 1.01 1.07 11.90
C PHE A 12 1.68 1.65 13.16
N ASP A 13 2.21 2.87 13.07
CA ASP A 13 2.76 3.59 14.22
C ASP A 13 1.72 3.73 15.35
N LYS A 14 0.49 4.16 15.01
CA LYS A 14 -0.63 4.22 15.97
C LYS A 14 -0.97 2.85 16.58
N MET A 15 -0.86 1.76 15.83
CA MET A 15 -1.09 0.40 16.35
C MET A 15 -0.01 0.01 17.36
N THR A 16 1.26 0.33 17.05
CA THR A 16 2.39 0.02 17.94
C THR A 16 2.33 0.82 19.24
N HIS A 17 1.82 2.06 19.18
CA HIS A 17 1.68 2.94 20.35
C HIS A 17 0.34 2.77 21.08
N ALA A 18 -0.63 2.07 20.49
CA ALA A 18 -1.92 1.81 21.13
C ALA A 18 -1.73 0.89 22.35
N THR A 19 -2.22 1.33 23.51
CA THR A 19 -2.20 0.55 24.75
C THR A 19 -3.54 -0.12 25.06
N ASN A 20 -4.62 0.28 24.37
CA ASN A 20 -5.96 -0.26 24.55
C ASN A 20 -6.36 -1.23 23.41
N GLN A 21 -7.02 -2.33 23.78
CA GLN A 21 -7.36 -3.42 22.86
C GLN A 21 -8.22 -2.95 21.67
N THR A 22 -9.24 -2.13 21.94
CA THR A 22 -10.16 -1.61 20.91
C THR A 22 -9.45 -0.82 19.81
N SER A 23 -8.43 -0.02 20.13
CA SER A 23 -7.71 0.74 19.09
C SER A 23 -6.73 -0.14 18.33
N LYS A 24 -6.17 -1.18 18.97
CA LYS A 24 -5.38 -2.21 18.28
C LYS A 24 -6.22 -2.95 17.25
N ASP A 25 -7.40 -3.44 17.62
CA ASP A 25 -8.31 -4.14 16.70
C ASP A 25 -8.74 -3.24 15.54
N LYS A 26 -9.06 -1.97 15.82
CA LYS A 26 -9.40 -0.99 14.77
C LYS A 26 -8.23 -0.71 13.84
N ALA A 27 -7.02 -0.56 14.37
CA ALA A 27 -5.83 -0.34 13.58
C ALA A 27 -5.49 -1.56 12.72
N GLU A 28 -5.62 -2.78 13.25
CA GLU A 28 -5.40 -4.02 12.49
C GLU A 28 -6.39 -4.16 11.33
N ALA A 29 -7.68 -3.87 11.55
CA ALA A 29 -8.70 -3.89 10.50
C ALA A 29 -8.39 -2.88 9.38
N ASN A 30 -7.93 -1.68 9.75
CA ASN A 30 -7.52 -0.65 8.81
C ASN A 30 -6.27 -1.09 8.01
N LEU A 31 -5.25 -1.63 8.67
CA LEU A 31 -4.03 -2.13 8.03
C LEU A 31 -4.35 -3.25 7.03
N LYS A 32 -5.20 -4.23 7.39
CA LYS A 32 -5.67 -5.29 6.47
C LYS A 32 -6.33 -4.72 5.22
N THR A 33 -7.12 -3.66 5.39
CA THR A 33 -7.80 -2.99 4.26
C THR A 33 -6.80 -2.28 3.35
N PHE A 34 -5.82 -1.58 3.93
CA PHE A 34 -4.77 -0.91 3.17
C PHE A 34 -3.86 -1.89 2.43
N ILE A 35 -3.46 -3.00 3.06
CA ILE A 35 -2.68 -4.07 2.42
C ILE A 35 -3.39 -4.61 1.19
N LYS A 36 -4.70 -4.91 1.28
CA LYS A 36 -5.49 -5.37 0.12
C LYS A 36 -5.51 -4.34 -1.01
N LYS A 37 -5.65 -3.04 -0.68
CA LYS A 37 -5.61 -1.96 -1.69
C LYS A 37 -4.25 -1.83 -2.36
N LEU A 38 -3.16 -1.90 -1.58
CA LEU A 38 -1.79 -1.85 -2.10
C LEU A 38 -1.51 -3.04 -3.02
N GLN A 39 -1.91 -4.25 -2.62
CA GLN A 39 -1.83 -5.45 -3.46
C GLN A 39 -2.66 -5.31 -4.76
N GLY A 40 -3.85 -4.73 -4.68
CA GLY A 40 -4.67 -4.44 -5.86
C GLY A 40 -3.96 -3.48 -6.84
N GLN A 41 -3.39 -2.39 -6.33
CA GLN A 41 -2.59 -1.46 -7.14
C GLN A 41 -1.35 -2.14 -7.73
N GLN A 42 -0.69 -3.02 -6.98
CA GLN A 42 0.45 -3.80 -7.47
C GLN A 42 0.05 -4.71 -8.64
N GLY A 43 -1.10 -5.38 -8.53
CA GLY A 43 -1.67 -6.18 -9.61
C GLY A 43 -1.97 -5.35 -10.86
N GLN A 44 -2.56 -4.17 -10.67
CA GLN A 44 -2.86 -3.24 -11.77
C GLN A 44 -1.59 -2.72 -12.45
N ILE A 45 -0.55 -2.39 -11.68
CA ILE A 45 0.78 -2.02 -12.19
C ILE A 45 1.39 -3.19 -12.97
N LYS A 46 1.26 -4.43 -12.47
CA LYS A 46 1.75 -5.62 -13.18
C LYS A 46 1.05 -5.80 -14.53
N THR A 47 -0.28 -5.64 -14.58
CA THR A 47 -1.06 -5.66 -15.83
C THR A 47 -0.62 -4.55 -16.78
N TRP A 48 -0.41 -3.34 -16.28
CA TRP A 48 0.07 -2.20 -17.07
C TRP A 48 1.49 -2.38 -17.60
N LEU A 49 2.39 -2.99 -16.82
CA LEU A 49 3.74 -3.34 -17.26
C LEU A 49 3.73 -4.44 -18.33
N GLN A 50 2.77 -5.35 -18.29
CA GLN A 50 2.56 -6.37 -19.31
C GLN A 50 1.84 -5.84 -20.57
N SER A 51 1.11 -4.73 -20.45
CA SER A 51 0.52 -4.06 -21.59
C SER A 51 1.58 -3.35 -22.45
N ASN A 52 1.36 -3.36 -23.77
CA ASN A 52 2.17 -2.64 -24.75
C ASN A 52 1.64 -1.23 -25.04
N ASP A 53 0.47 -0.84 -24.52
CA ASP A 53 -0.10 0.50 -24.70
C ASP A 53 0.71 1.61 -23.99
N ILE A 54 1.48 1.25 -22.97
CA ILE A 54 2.22 2.21 -22.15
C ILE A 54 3.67 2.30 -22.65
N LYS A 55 3.97 3.43 -23.28
CA LYS A 55 5.28 3.74 -23.87
C LYS A 55 6.35 4.04 -22.81
N ASP A 56 5.97 4.70 -21.72
CA ASP A 56 6.89 5.05 -20.63
C ASP A 56 6.52 4.27 -19.37
N LYS A 57 7.34 3.26 -19.05
CA LYS A 57 7.16 2.37 -17.90
C LYS A 57 7.93 2.86 -16.66
N ALA A 58 8.65 3.98 -16.72
CA ALA A 58 9.48 4.46 -15.62
C ALA A 58 8.66 4.74 -14.34
N ALA A 59 7.54 5.47 -14.48
CA ALA A 59 6.65 5.75 -13.37
C ALA A 59 6.04 4.47 -12.76
N LEU A 60 5.71 3.48 -13.59
CA LEU A 60 5.18 2.18 -13.13
C LEU A 60 6.22 1.37 -12.36
N MET A 61 7.47 1.35 -12.81
CA MET A 61 8.57 0.68 -12.11
C MET A 61 8.86 1.34 -10.76
N GLU A 62 8.80 2.67 -10.68
CA GLU A 62 8.96 3.40 -9.43
C GLU A 62 7.83 3.08 -8.45
N HIS A 63 6.58 3.05 -8.94
CA HIS A 63 5.42 2.67 -8.15
C HIS A 63 5.49 1.20 -7.69
N GLN A 64 6.02 0.29 -8.52
CA GLN A 64 6.26 -1.10 -8.16
C GLN A 64 7.30 -1.24 -7.04
N LYS A 65 8.41 -0.48 -7.11
CA LYS A 65 9.44 -0.47 -6.06
C LYS A 65 8.91 0.10 -4.75
N LEU A 66 8.18 1.21 -4.80
CA LEU A 66 7.58 1.83 -3.62
C LEU A 66 6.62 0.87 -2.91
N ILE A 67 5.76 0.16 -3.66
CA ILE A 67 4.84 -0.83 -3.06
C ILE A 67 5.58 -2.06 -2.52
N LYS A 68 6.72 -2.46 -3.10
CA LYS A 68 7.51 -3.62 -2.65
C LYS A 68 8.33 -3.35 -1.38
N ILE A 69 8.68 -2.09 -1.11
CA ILE A 69 9.44 -1.69 0.08
C ILE A 69 8.57 -1.70 1.34
N VAL A 70 7.26 -1.45 1.18
CA VAL A 70 6.24 -1.59 2.23
C VAL A 70 5.94 -3.07 2.47
#